data_AF-A0A388LEN7-F1
#
_entry.id   AF-A0A388LEN7-F1
#
_cell.length_a   1.000
_cell.length_b   1.000
_cell.length_c   1.000
_cell.angle_alpha   90.00
_cell.angle_beta   90.00
_cell.angle_gamma   90.00
#
_symmetry.space_group_name_H-M   'P 1'
#
loop_
_entity.id
_entity.type
_entity.pdbx_description
1 polymer ?
#
loop_
_entity_poly.entity_id
_entity_poly.type
_entity_poly.pdbx_seq_one_letter_code
_entity_poly.pdbx_strand_id
1 'polypeptide(L)'
;MSLAKLVTLYHSAGLFTRKKSRTSLKLKIAKVIREKYGEDIRKHPLVKIPFSPNVKTGKVRELAVMSVGRVIPDASMRRYICGRVRVVLMKRKTVGDVIWMKHDAAGCTCVGLDLPRVQGHVKARIDDINYASGFLHNSRNITKGRERIQNIVKGIKEAAGPWAKGKEVIMKEDDIHACWEKKSDNQVGMTEDQVRTWFEPFVGLVAIPVDRNPGATVVVCPVLYLHAQYMTFRWNGGYVWVKKHESEVLYEARKDYTFSDLKRAAEWGKHGRIGSAYVIPKDKDMERWRPIAPATSDPARLASAGLGRVVRYMLMCLKRNCHFDLPATNELCQTLRRHQKSLGRKNDVVLARSYDVKDMFTKLSHTSVIEAVEWILKLNEDYEDKGMRAVREEEEEEEEDEEDEEEEEEEKAEEDGGEEGEDVDEEEDSEEEEEVGEEKDDDVREEGEDVEEEEGEEEDEEEEKEEEEKTEEDGGEEGEDVDEEEDEEVGEEKDDDVGRCRGGGGGC
;
A
#
# COMPACT_ATOMS: atom_id res chain seq x y z
N MET A 1 39.88 22.27 -13.22
CA MET A 1 39.60 20.86 -13.58
C MET A 1 38.43 20.87 -14.54
N SER A 2 38.53 20.20 -15.70
CA SER A 2 37.45 20.19 -16.70
C SER A 2 36.27 19.31 -16.25
N LEU A 3 35.08 19.58 -16.79
CA LEU A 3 33.87 18.81 -16.46
C LEU A 3 34.05 17.33 -16.82
N ALA A 4 34.64 17.04 -17.98
CA ALA A 4 35.00 15.67 -18.39
C ALA A 4 35.80 14.91 -17.32
N LYS A 5 36.82 15.54 -16.73
CA LYS A 5 37.63 14.93 -15.66
C LYS A 5 36.78 14.66 -14.40
N LEU A 6 35.91 15.59 -14.03
CA LEU A 6 35.01 15.42 -12.87
C LEU A 6 33.99 14.31 -13.10
N VAL A 7 33.43 14.19 -14.31
CA VAL A 7 32.51 13.10 -14.67
C VAL A 7 33.23 11.75 -14.61
N THR A 8 34.46 11.65 -15.15
CA THR A 8 35.28 10.43 -15.06
C THR A 8 35.58 10.09 -13.60
N LEU A 9 35.98 11.05 -12.77
CA LEU A 9 36.21 10.83 -11.34
C LEU A 9 34.94 10.36 -10.63
N TYR A 10 33.78 10.94 -10.96
CA TYR A 10 32.49 10.53 -10.39
C TYR A 10 32.15 9.07 -10.76
N HIS A 11 32.43 8.67 -12.00
CA HIS A 11 32.26 7.29 -12.45
C HIS A 11 33.23 6.34 -11.74
N SER A 12 34.53 6.66 -11.73
CA SER A 12 35.57 5.87 -11.05
C SER A 12 35.35 5.74 -9.54
N ALA A 13 34.73 6.74 -8.89
CA ALA A 13 34.32 6.63 -7.49
C ALA A 13 33.34 5.45 -7.25
N GLY A 14 32.65 4.97 -8.30
CA GLY A 14 31.82 3.77 -8.25
C GLY A 14 32.59 2.46 -8.03
N LEU A 15 33.88 2.42 -8.37
CA LEU A 15 34.75 1.24 -8.30
C LEU A 15 35.26 0.92 -6.89
N PHE A 16 35.02 1.80 -5.91
CA PHE A 16 35.38 1.55 -4.51
C PHE A 16 34.46 0.48 -3.89
N THR A 17 35.06 -0.52 -3.24
CA THR A 17 34.36 -1.64 -2.58
C THR A 17 33.52 -1.20 -1.38
N ARG A 18 34.07 -0.33 -0.53
CA ARG A 18 33.37 0.17 0.67
C ARG A 18 32.27 1.17 0.32
N LYS A 19 31.01 0.84 0.64
CA LYS A 19 29.81 1.67 0.41
C LYS A 19 29.94 3.10 0.96
N LYS A 20 30.50 3.26 2.17
CA LYS A 20 30.72 4.58 2.81
C LYS A 20 31.68 5.47 2.02
N SER A 21 32.82 4.93 1.60
CA SER A 21 33.83 5.64 0.80
C SER A 21 33.29 6.04 -0.56
N ARG A 22 32.64 5.09 -1.27
CA ARG A 22 31.99 5.33 -2.57
C ARG A 22 30.96 6.47 -2.49
N THR A 23 30.10 6.45 -1.48
CA THR A 23 29.05 7.45 -1.29
C THR A 23 29.64 8.83 -0.97
N SER A 24 30.58 8.90 -0.03
CA SER A 24 31.25 10.15 0.37
C SER A 24 31.98 10.82 -0.81
N LEU A 25 32.76 10.06 -1.59
CA LEU A 25 33.46 10.57 -2.77
C LEU A 25 32.48 11.09 -3.84
N LYS A 26 31.43 10.31 -4.16
CA LYS A 26 30.41 10.75 -5.12
C LYS A 26 29.72 12.03 -4.68
N LEU A 27 29.38 12.17 -3.40
CA LEU A 27 28.77 13.40 -2.87
C LEU A 27 29.68 14.61 -3.02
N LYS A 28 30.97 14.47 -2.66
CA LYS A 28 31.96 15.56 -2.80
C LYS A 28 32.14 15.98 -4.26
N ILE A 29 32.30 15.00 -5.17
CA ILE A 29 32.49 15.29 -6.61
C ILE A 29 31.21 15.92 -7.20
N ALA A 30 30.04 15.40 -6.87
CA ALA A 30 28.76 15.96 -7.32
C ALA A 30 28.55 17.40 -6.83
N LYS A 31 28.94 17.70 -5.58
CA LYS A 31 28.91 19.06 -5.03
C LYS A 31 29.77 20.02 -5.88
N VAL A 32 31.01 19.63 -6.19
CA VAL A 32 31.91 20.43 -7.03
C VAL A 32 31.35 20.64 -8.44
N ILE A 33 30.74 19.61 -9.04
CA ILE A 33 30.10 19.73 -10.37
C ILE A 33 28.93 20.74 -10.30
N ARG A 34 28.09 20.63 -9.27
CA ARG A 34 26.94 21.52 -9.07
C ARG A 34 27.38 22.97 -8.88
N GLU A 35 28.36 23.22 -8.01
CA GLU A 35 28.85 24.58 -7.72
C GLU A 35 29.53 25.23 -8.93
N LYS A 36 30.29 24.47 -9.72
CA LYS A 36 31.07 25.03 -10.85
C LYS A 36 30.31 25.11 -12.17
N TYR A 37 29.37 24.20 -12.41
CA TYR A 37 28.69 24.08 -13.70
C TYR A 37 27.17 24.26 -13.60
N GLY A 38 26.62 24.37 -12.38
CA GLY A 38 25.18 24.44 -12.17
C GLY A 38 24.45 23.17 -12.64
N GLU A 39 25.13 22.02 -12.65
CA GLU A 39 24.59 20.73 -13.11
C GLU A 39 24.52 19.72 -11.96
N ASP A 40 23.44 18.95 -11.86
CA ASP A 40 23.31 17.88 -10.87
C ASP A 40 23.49 16.48 -11.49
N ILE A 41 24.73 15.99 -11.49
CA ILE A 41 25.10 14.67 -12.04
C ILE A 41 24.41 13.48 -11.32
N ARG A 42 23.85 13.71 -10.13
CA ARG A 42 23.20 12.64 -9.34
C ARG A 42 21.77 12.38 -9.81
N LYS A 43 21.12 13.37 -10.42
CA LYS A 43 19.76 13.23 -10.94
C LYS A 43 19.76 12.22 -12.08
N HIS A 44 18.71 11.42 -12.12
CA HIS A 44 18.47 10.42 -13.15
C HIS A 44 17.29 10.87 -13.99
N PRO A 45 17.43 10.99 -15.32
CA PRO A 45 16.27 11.24 -16.16
C PRO A 45 15.34 10.02 -16.07
N LEU A 46 14.16 10.23 -15.49
CA LEU A 46 13.18 9.19 -15.23
C LEU A 46 11.90 9.53 -16.00
N VAL A 47 11.71 8.87 -17.13
CA VAL A 47 10.52 9.02 -17.96
C VAL A 47 9.43 8.14 -17.37
N LYS A 48 8.48 8.76 -16.68
CA LYS A 48 7.30 8.07 -16.12
C LYS A 48 6.17 8.14 -17.12
N ILE A 49 5.68 6.99 -17.57
CA ILE A 49 4.55 6.90 -18.50
C ILE A 49 3.57 5.84 -18.01
N PRO A 50 2.25 6.02 -18.15
CA PRO A 50 1.30 4.94 -17.89
C PRO A 50 1.65 3.70 -18.72
N PHE A 51 1.54 2.51 -18.13
CA PHE A 51 1.65 1.28 -18.90
C PHE A 51 0.67 1.33 -20.09
N SER A 52 1.11 0.93 -21.28
CA SER A 52 0.21 0.62 -22.40
C SER A 52 0.87 -0.43 -23.29
N PRO A 53 0.10 -1.43 -23.76
CA PRO A 53 0.61 -2.45 -24.67
C PRO A 53 0.97 -1.90 -26.06
N ASN A 54 0.56 -0.66 -26.35
CA ASN A 54 0.83 0.06 -27.59
C ASN A 54 2.10 0.91 -27.50
N VAL A 55 2.73 1.03 -26.33
CA VAL A 55 3.95 1.83 -26.14
C VAL A 55 5.20 0.98 -26.36
N LYS A 56 6.04 1.40 -27.32
CA LYS A 56 7.37 0.83 -27.56
C LYS A 56 8.39 1.47 -26.61
N THR A 57 8.59 0.89 -25.43
CA THR A 57 9.47 1.44 -24.38
C THR A 57 10.91 1.71 -24.85
N GLY A 58 11.44 0.88 -25.75
CA GLY A 58 12.75 1.10 -26.39
C GLY A 58 12.80 2.40 -27.18
N LYS A 59 11.77 2.68 -27.99
CA LYS A 59 11.64 3.91 -28.79
C LYS A 59 11.43 5.13 -27.90
N VAL A 60 10.62 5.01 -26.85
CA VAL A 60 10.49 6.08 -25.83
C VAL A 60 11.85 6.40 -25.21
N ARG A 61 12.65 5.38 -24.88
CA ARG A 61 13.99 5.59 -24.31
C ARG A 61 14.92 6.27 -25.31
N GLU A 62 14.92 5.86 -26.57
CA GLU A 62 15.72 6.50 -27.64
C GLU A 62 15.36 7.98 -27.79
N LEU A 63 14.06 8.29 -27.89
CA LEU A 63 13.56 9.66 -27.98
C LEU A 63 13.92 10.49 -26.74
N ALA A 64 13.80 9.90 -25.56
CA ALA A 64 14.19 10.55 -24.31
C ALA A 64 15.71 10.83 -24.25
N VAL A 65 16.54 9.88 -24.68
CA VAL A 65 18.00 10.04 -24.78
C VAL A 65 18.35 11.17 -25.73
N MET A 66 17.71 11.24 -26.90
CA MET A 66 17.89 12.33 -27.85
C MET A 66 17.48 13.68 -27.27
N SER A 67 16.31 13.75 -26.63
CA SER A 67 15.75 14.98 -26.06
C SER A 67 16.59 15.52 -24.90
N VAL A 68 16.95 14.66 -23.94
CA VAL A 68 17.88 14.99 -22.85
C VAL A 68 19.26 15.35 -23.41
N GLY A 69 19.70 14.68 -24.47
CA GLY A 69 20.97 14.94 -25.12
C GLY A 69 21.08 16.35 -25.71
N ARG A 70 19.99 16.84 -26.33
CA ARG A 70 19.93 18.18 -26.95
C ARG A 70 20.04 19.31 -25.93
N VAL A 71 19.48 19.14 -24.73
CA VAL A 71 19.48 20.21 -23.71
C VAL A 71 20.80 20.33 -22.95
N ILE A 72 21.61 19.28 -22.90
CA ILE A 72 22.91 19.26 -22.19
C ILE A 72 24.03 19.71 -23.13
N PRO A 73 24.67 20.88 -22.90
CA PRO A 73 25.69 21.41 -23.81
C PRO A 73 27.00 20.61 -23.77
N ASP A 74 27.46 20.18 -22.59
CA ASP A 74 28.73 19.46 -22.44
C ASP A 74 28.62 17.99 -22.89
N ALA A 75 29.52 17.57 -23.79
CA ALA A 75 29.48 16.23 -24.39
C ALA A 75 29.73 15.10 -23.37
N SER A 76 30.58 15.33 -22.36
CA SER A 76 30.89 14.29 -21.36
C SER A 76 29.73 14.07 -20.40
N MET A 77 29.13 15.16 -19.91
CA MET A 77 27.91 15.13 -19.12
C MET A 77 26.76 14.53 -19.90
N ARG A 78 26.57 14.94 -21.16
CA ARG A 78 25.55 14.42 -22.07
C ARG A 78 25.64 12.90 -22.17
N ARG A 79 26.80 12.37 -22.55
CA ARG A 79 27.03 10.91 -22.67
C ARG A 79 26.72 10.19 -21.36
N TYR A 80 27.16 10.75 -20.23
CA TYR A 80 26.95 10.16 -18.92
C TYR A 80 25.47 10.11 -18.52
N ILE A 81 24.74 11.22 -18.66
CA ILE A 81 23.33 11.34 -18.26
C ILE A 81 22.42 10.56 -19.21
N CYS A 82 22.65 10.65 -20.52
CA CYS A 82 21.91 9.88 -21.53
C CYS A 82 22.00 8.37 -21.29
N GLY A 83 23.17 7.85 -20.90
CA GLY A 83 23.34 6.44 -20.56
C GLY A 83 22.51 5.97 -19.35
N ARG A 84 22.03 6.91 -18.53
CA ARG A 84 21.27 6.64 -17.29
C ARG A 84 19.78 6.96 -17.40
N VAL A 85 19.30 7.34 -18.59
CA VAL A 85 17.87 7.52 -18.86
C VAL A 85 17.15 6.20 -18.62
N ARG A 86 16.10 6.24 -17.80
CA ARG A 86 15.23 5.11 -17.50
C ARG A 86 13.80 5.45 -17.86
N VAL A 87 13.10 4.49 -18.42
CA VAL A 87 11.65 4.54 -18.62
C VAL A 87 11.01 3.67 -17.55
N VAL A 88 10.05 4.23 -16.82
CA VAL A 88 9.28 3.51 -15.80
C VAL A 88 7.83 3.53 -16.21
N LEU A 89 7.28 2.34 -16.37
CA LEU A 89 5.85 2.14 -16.61
C LEU A 89 5.12 2.28 -15.27
N MET A 90 4.26 3.30 -15.19
CA MET A 90 3.39 3.53 -14.05
C MET A 90 2.26 2.50 -14.10
N LYS A 91 1.91 1.95 -12.94
CA LYS A 91 0.74 1.10 -12.80
C LYS A 91 -0.49 1.89 -13.27
N ARG A 92 -1.30 1.28 -14.14
CA ARG A 92 -2.60 1.82 -14.52
C ARG A 92 -3.54 1.79 -13.32
N LYS A 93 -4.51 2.70 -13.29
CA LYS A 93 -5.57 2.69 -12.27
C LYS A 93 -6.37 1.41 -12.39
N THR A 94 -6.72 0.81 -11.26
CA THR A 94 -7.70 -0.26 -11.24
C THR A 94 -9.11 0.32 -11.20
N VAL A 95 -10.13 -0.50 -11.44
CA VAL A 95 -11.53 -0.11 -11.26
C VAL A 95 -11.74 0.50 -9.87
N GLY A 96 -11.19 -0.13 -8.82
CA GLY A 96 -11.21 0.38 -7.45
C GLY A 96 -10.60 1.77 -7.29
N ASP A 97 -9.44 2.03 -7.91
CA ASP A 97 -8.82 3.37 -7.90
C ASP A 97 -9.70 4.46 -8.55
N VAL A 98 -10.61 4.07 -9.45
CA VAL A 98 -11.53 4.99 -10.14
C VAL A 98 -12.81 5.22 -9.34
N ILE A 99 -13.38 4.18 -8.72
CA ILE A 99 -14.71 4.23 -8.10
C ILE A 99 -14.69 4.46 -6.58
N TRP A 100 -13.58 4.19 -5.88
CA TRP A 100 -13.53 4.38 -4.44
C TRP A 100 -13.46 5.87 -4.10
N MET A 101 -14.64 6.49 -4.00
CA MET A 101 -14.80 7.87 -3.60
C MET A 101 -14.89 7.98 -2.08
N LYS A 102 -14.29 9.06 -1.55
CA LYS A 102 -14.60 9.51 -0.20
C LYS A 102 -15.93 10.24 -0.27
N HIS A 103 -16.86 9.86 0.59
CA HIS A 103 -18.18 10.49 0.64
C HIS A 103 -18.30 11.24 1.96
N ASP A 104 -18.51 12.55 1.87
CA ASP A 104 -18.67 13.43 3.04
C ASP A 104 -20.16 13.71 3.37
N ALA A 105 -21.09 13.28 2.53
CA ALA A 105 -22.51 13.55 2.75
C ALA A 105 -23.12 12.61 3.80
N ALA A 106 -23.86 13.21 4.73
CA ALA A 106 -24.50 12.53 5.86
C ALA A 106 -25.97 12.10 5.58
N GLY A 107 -26.43 12.15 4.33
CA GLY A 107 -27.82 11.92 3.94
C GLY A 107 -28.07 10.60 3.21
N CYS A 108 -29.34 10.17 3.17
CA CYS A 108 -29.78 9.06 2.33
C CYS A 108 -29.91 9.54 0.88
N THR A 109 -29.08 8.99 0.00
CA THR A 109 -29.04 9.26 -1.44
C THR A 109 -29.55 8.09 -2.27
N CYS A 110 -29.94 6.98 -1.63
CA CYS A 110 -30.28 5.74 -2.30
C CYS A 110 -31.78 5.59 -2.62
N VAL A 111 -32.55 6.68 -2.50
CA VAL A 111 -33.98 6.69 -2.84
C VAL A 111 -34.11 6.60 -4.37
N GLY A 112 -34.97 5.71 -4.87
CA GLY A 112 -35.19 5.53 -6.31
C GLY A 112 -34.21 4.58 -7.00
N LEU A 113 -33.11 4.16 -6.35
CA LEU A 113 -32.22 3.13 -6.90
C LEU A 113 -32.84 1.74 -6.74
N ASP A 114 -32.95 1.00 -7.83
CA ASP A 114 -33.41 -0.39 -7.87
C ASP A 114 -32.23 -1.35 -7.62
N LEU A 115 -31.83 -1.45 -6.36
CA LEU A 115 -30.73 -2.29 -5.91
C LEU A 115 -31.14 -3.06 -4.64
N PRO A 116 -30.49 -4.20 -4.32
CA PRO A 116 -30.69 -4.91 -3.06
C PRO A 116 -30.62 -3.98 -1.83
N ARG A 117 -31.59 -4.15 -0.91
CA ARG A 117 -31.75 -3.31 0.28
C ARG A 117 -31.65 -4.09 1.58
N VAL A 118 -31.04 -3.46 2.59
CA VAL A 118 -31.03 -3.89 3.98
C VAL A 118 -31.56 -2.73 4.83
N GLN A 119 -32.57 -2.99 5.66
CA GLN A 119 -33.22 -1.97 6.50
C GLN A 119 -33.72 -0.75 5.69
N GLY A 120 -34.25 -0.98 4.48
CA GLY A 120 -34.75 0.07 3.58
C GLY A 120 -33.68 0.84 2.79
N HIS A 121 -32.40 0.57 3.01
CA HIS A 121 -31.28 1.26 2.38
C HIS A 121 -30.48 0.34 1.46
N VAL A 122 -29.89 0.89 0.40
CA VAL A 122 -29.07 0.10 -0.54
C VAL A 122 -27.83 -0.46 0.13
N LYS A 123 -27.60 -1.76 -0.08
CA LYS A 123 -26.37 -2.48 0.24
C LYS A 123 -26.29 -3.67 -0.70
N ALA A 124 -25.50 -3.53 -1.76
CA ALA A 124 -25.38 -4.52 -2.82
C ALA A 124 -23.91 -4.71 -3.17
N ARG A 125 -23.50 -5.95 -3.44
CA ARG A 125 -22.21 -6.16 -4.10
C ARG A 125 -22.36 -5.89 -5.60
N ILE A 126 -21.31 -5.42 -6.25
CA ILE A 126 -21.37 -5.12 -7.70
C ILE A 126 -21.68 -6.38 -8.52
N ASP A 127 -21.19 -7.55 -8.08
CA ASP A 127 -21.48 -8.85 -8.69
C ASP A 127 -22.93 -9.32 -8.53
N ASP A 128 -23.71 -8.71 -7.62
CA ASP A 128 -25.15 -8.97 -7.45
C ASP A 128 -26.03 -8.11 -8.39
N ILE A 129 -25.44 -7.19 -9.15
CA ILE A 129 -26.15 -6.28 -10.04
C ILE A 129 -26.20 -6.88 -11.45
N ASN A 130 -27.37 -7.36 -11.88
CA ASN A 130 -27.54 -8.12 -13.14
C ASN A 130 -27.03 -7.41 -14.41
N TYR A 131 -27.00 -6.08 -14.42
CA TYR A 131 -26.53 -5.27 -15.55
C TYR A 131 -25.09 -4.77 -15.39
N ALA A 132 -24.38 -5.18 -14.33
CA ALA A 132 -22.96 -4.90 -14.20
C ALA A 132 -22.15 -5.69 -15.23
N SER A 133 -21.21 -5.01 -15.87
CA SER A 133 -20.21 -5.71 -16.69
C SER A 133 -19.38 -6.62 -15.80
N GLY A 134 -19.08 -7.84 -16.25
CA GLY A 134 -18.14 -8.74 -15.56
C GLY A 134 -16.77 -8.11 -15.29
N PHE A 135 -16.37 -7.11 -16.09
CA PHE A 135 -15.15 -6.33 -15.86
C PHE A 135 -15.19 -5.52 -14.54
N LEU A 136 -16.37 -5.13 -14.07
CA LEU A 136 -16.55 -4.33 -12.85
C LEU A 136 -16.67 -5.20 -11.59
N HIS A 137 -16.93 -6.50 -11.71
CA HIS A 137 -17.05 -7.42 -10.58
C HIS A 137 -15.73 -7.51 -9.78
N ASN A 138 -14.60 -7.29 -10.45
CA ASN A 138 -13.29 -7.27 -9.82
C ASN A 138 -12.67 -5.87 -9.91
N SER A 139 -12.68 -5.14 -8.79
CA SER A 139 -12.09 -3.81 -8.64
C SER A 139 -10.57 -3.77 -8.85
N ARG A 140 -9.89 -4.93 -8.86
CA ARG A 140 -8.46 -5.05 -9.22
C ARG A 140 -8.24 -5.07 -10.73
N ASN A 141 -9.30 -5.20 -11.54
CA ASN A 141 -9.20 -5.12 -12.98
C ASN A 141 -8.59 -3.77 -13.37
N ILE A 142 -7.61 -3.84 -14.26
CA ILE A 142 -6.82 -2.69 -14.69
C ILE A 142 -7.57 -2.01 -15.85
N THR A 143 -7.92 -0.73 -15.71
CA THR A 143 -8.64 -0.01 -16.76
C THR A 143 -7.79 0.16 -18.01
N LYS A 144 -8.43 0.37 -19.16
CA LYS A 144 -7.79 0.97 -20.32
C LYS A 144 -7.52 2.43 -19.98
N GLY A 145 -6.29 2.74 -19.56
CA GLY A 145 -5.90 4.13 -19.37
C GLY A 145 -6.13 4.91 -20.67
N ARG A 146 -6.45 6.21 -20.58
CA ARG A 146 -6.57 7.06 -21.78
C ARG A 146 -5.25 6.99 -22.54
N GLU A 147 -5.28 6.37 -23.72
CA GLU A 147 -4.11 6.16 -24.55
C GLU A 147 -3.71 7.47 -25.22
N ARG A 148 -2.97 8.30 -24.46
CA ARG A 148 -2.55 9.61 -24.91
C ARG A 148 -1.07 9.60 -25.18
N ILE A 149 -0.73 9.75 -26.45
CA ILE A 149 0.65 9.97 -26.91
C ILE A 149 1.29 11.17 -26.19
N GLN A 150 0.47 12.15 -25.78
CA GLN A 150 0.83 13.31 -24.95
C GLN A 150 1.47 12.91 -23.61
N ASN A 151 1.14 11.75 -23.03
CA ASN A 151 1.77 11.26 -21.80
C ASN A 151 3.26 10.92 -22.01
N ILE A 152 3.63 10.44 -23.19
CA ILE A 152 5.04 10.19 -23.55
C ILE A 152 5.78 11.53 -23.63
N VAL A 153 5.20 12.49 -24.36
CA VAL A 153 5.75 13.85 -24.50
C VAL A 153 5.94 14.49 -23.12
N LYS A 154 4.91 14.46 -22.27
CA LYS A 154 4.95 14.99 -20.90
C LYS A 154 6.04 14.30 -20.08
N GLY A 155 6.07 12.96 -20.06
CA GLY A 155 7.07 12.20 -19.32
C GLY A 155 8.51 12.48 -19.76
N ILE A 156 8.75 12.72 -21.06
CA ILE A 156 10.06 13.11 -21.58
C ILE A 156 10.41 14.54 -21.20
N LYS A 157 9.47 15.49 -21.32
CA LYS A 157 9.66 16.89 -20.90
C LYS A 157 10.00 16.98 -19.41
N GLU A 158 9.26 16.28 -18.55
CA GLU A 158 9.54 16.20 -17.10
C GLU A 158 10.91 15.58 -16.82
N ALA A 159 11.26 14.50 -17.53
CA ALA A 159 12.56 13.86 -17.38
C ALA A 159 13.72 14.75 -17.86
N ALA A 160 13.53 15.63 -18.84
CA ALA A 160 14.55 16.55 -19.33
C ALA A 160 14.60 17.87 -18.55
N GLY A 161 13.51 18.27 -17.90
CA GLY A 161 13.34 19.54 -17.19
C GLY A 161 14.51 19.96 -16.29
N PRO A 162 15.04 19.08 -15.41
CA PRO A 162 16.17 19.42 -14.55
C PRO A 162 17.44 19.87 -15.28
N TRP A 163 17.60 19.54 -16.56
CA TRP A 163 18.75 19.90 -17.40
C TRP A 163 18.41 20.95 -18.46
N ALA A 164 17.12 21.20 -18.71
CA ALA A 164 16.67 22.12 -19.74
C ALA A 164 16.95 23.59 -19.40
N LYS A 165 16.99 23.97 -18.12
CA LYS A 165 17.26 25.35 -17.65
C LYS A 165 16.38 26.39 -18.37
N GLY A 166 15.09 26.09 -18.50
CA GLY A 166 14.11 26.93 -19.21
C GLY A 166 14.09 26.79 -20.73
N LYS A 167 15.02 26.03 -21.34
CA LYS A 167 14.96 25.74 -22.77
C LYS A 167 13.80 24.80 -23.09
N GLU A 168 13.12 25.06 -24.18
CA GLU A 168 12.07 24.16 -24.66
C GLU A 168 12.65 22.83 -25.16
N VAL A 169 12.01 21.73 -24.76
CA VAL A 169 12.37 20.38 -25.22
C VAL A 169 11.54 20.06 -26.47
N ILE A 170 12.13 20.29 -27.63
CA ILE A 170 11.48 20.08 -28.94
C ILE A 170 11.67 18.62 -29.39
N MET A 171 10.56 17.95 -29.65
CA MET A 171 10.49 16.59 -30.18
C MET A 171 9.77 16.62 -31.54
N LYS A 172 10.20 15.78 -32.48
CA LYS A 172 9.52 15.67 -33.77
C LYS A 172 8.31 14.76 -33.63
N GLU A 173 7.24 15.09 -34.35
CA GLU A 173 6.00 14.32 -34.35
C GLU A 173 6.23 12.87 -34.80
N ASP A 174 7.00 12.65 -35.88
CA ASP A 174 7.36 11.32 -36.36
C ASP A 174 8.06 10.46 -35.29
N ASP A 175 8.98 11.05 -34.51
CA ASP A 175 9.70 10.34 -33.45
C ASP A 175 8.74 9.95 -32.31
N ILE A 176 7.76 10.81 -32.02
CA ILE A 176 6.72 10.58 -31.02
C ILE A 176 5.78 9.45 -31.51
N HIS A 177 5.33 9.49 -32.76
CA HIS A 177 4.51 8.43 -33.37
C HIS A 177 5.24 7.09 -33.44
N ALA A 178 6.55 7.09 -33.69
CA ALA A 178 7.36 5.87 -33.67
C ALA A 178 7.43 5.20 -32.28
N CYS A 179 7.11 5.92 -31.21
CA CYS A 179 6.99 5.35 -29.86
C CYS A 179 5.69 4.56 -29.65
N TRP A 180 4.77 4.61 -30.62
CA TRP A 180 3.42 4.06 -30.51
C TRP A 180 3.14 3.02 -31.61
N GLU A 181 2.41 1.97 -31.25
CA GLU A 181 1.91 0.95 -32.17
C GLU A 181 0.40 0.93 -32.14
N LYS A 182 -0.24 1.17 -33.29
CA LYS A 182 -1.69 1.01 -33.41
C LYS A 182 -1.99 -0.50 -33.51
N LYS A 183 -2.31 -1.13 -32.38
CA LYS A 183 -2.89 -2.48 -32.36
C LYS A 183 -4.40 -2.36 -32.52
N SER A 184 -5.03 -3.36 -33.15
CA SER A 184 -6.49 -3.45 -33.21
C SER A 184 -7.07 -3.49 -31.79
N ASP A 185 -8.18 -2.78 -31.55
CA ASP A 185 -8.79 -2.60 -30.23
C ASP A 185 -9.59 -3.84 -29.79
N ASN A 186 -9.04 -5.04 -29.99
CA ASN A 186 -9.66 -6.30 -29.58
C ASN A 186 -9.55 -6.53 -28.05
N GLN A 187 -9.32 -5.49 -27.26
CA GLN A 187 -9.16 -5.62 -25.82
C GLN A 187 -10.51 -5.55 -25.10
N VAL A 188 -10.79 -6.54 -24.26
CA VAL A 188 -12.05 -6.73 -23.50
C VAL A 188 -12.18 -5.75 -22.29
N GLY A 189 -11.26 -4.80 -22.10
CA GLY A 189 -11.24 -3.91 -20.92
C GLY A 189 -12.06 -2.62 -21.08
N MET A 190 -12.51 -2.04 -19.94
CA MET A 190 -13.15 -0.72 -19.91
C MET A 190 -12.14 0.40 -19.68
N THR A 191 -12.35 1.58 -20.29
CA THR A 191 -11.59 2.80 -20.01
C THR A 191 -11.92 3.40 -18.64
N GLU A 192 -11.06 4.28 -18.11
CA GLU A 192 -11.39 5.03 -16.89
C GLU A 192 -12.73 5.79 -17.02
N ASP A 193 -13.06 6.30 -18.20
CA ASP A 193 -14.30 7.05 -18.45
C ASP A 193 -15.50 6.13 -18.51
N GLN A 194 -15.40 4.99 -19.20
CA GLN A 194 -16.46 3.99 -19.22
C GLN A 194 -16.78 3.48 -17.80
N VAL A 195 -15.75 3.31 -16.96
CA VAL A 195 -15.95 2.95 -15.55
C VAL A 195 -16.67 4.07 -14.80
N ARG A 196 -16.29 5.35 -15.00
CA ARG A 196 -16.96 6.50 -14.36
C ARG A 196 -18.41 6.64 -14.81
N THR A 197 -18.67 6.58 -16.12
CA THR A 197 -20.01 6.68 -16.69
C THR A 197 -20.90 5.55 -16.18
N TRP A 198 -20.40 4.32 -16.11
CA TRP A 198 -21.17 3.23 -15.53
C TRP A 198 -21.48 3.47 -14.04
N PHE A 199 -20.55 4.10 -13.30
CA PHE A 199 -20.72 4.38 -11.88
C PHE A 199 -21.50 5.67 -11.57
N GLU A 200 -21.83 6.47 -12.58
CA GLU A 200 -22.53 7.75 -12.45
C GLU A 200 -23.85 7.65 -11.67
N PRO A 201 -24.72 6.63 -11.90
CA PRO A 201 -25.94 6.45 -11.10
C PRO A 201 -25.70 6.18 -9.61
N PHE A 202 -24.46 5.83 -9.23
CA PHE A 202 -24.07 5.47 -7.86
C PHE A 202 -23.21 6.54 -7.17
N VAL A 203 -23.02 7.73 -7.75
CA VAL A 203 -22.15 8.80 -7.18
C VAL A 203 -22.55 9.20 -5.75
N GLY A 204 -23.83 9.07 -5.40
CA GLY A 204 -24.31 9.31 -4.04
C GLY A 204 -24.08 8.14 -3.06
N LEU A 205 -23.63 6.98 -3.52
CA LEU A 205 -23.38 5.80 -2.69
C LEU A 205 -21.90 5.71 -2.28
N VAL A 206 -21.65 4.95 -1.22
CA VAL A 206 -20.30 4.63 -0.74
C VAL A 206 -19.83 3.32 -1.37
N ALA A 207 -18.77 3.38 -2.18
CA ALA A 207 -18.14 2.21 -2.78
C ALA A 207 -16.95 1.75 -1.92
N ILE A 208 -17.00 0.53 -1.40
CA ILE A 208 -15.98 0.00 -0.48
C ILE A 208 -15.54 -1.41 -0.87
N PRO A 209 -14.25 -1.75 -0.64
CA PRO A 209 -13.77 -3.12 -0.84
C PRO A 209 -14.30 -4.06 0.25
N VAL A 210 -14.35 -5.35 -0.06
CA VAL A 210 -14.67 -6.41 0.90
C VAL A 210 -13.41 -6.91 1.60
N ASP A 211 -13.47 -7.12 2.92
CA ASP A 211 -12.34 -7.62 3.71
C ASP A 211 -11.87 -8.99 3.22
N ARG A 212 -10.55 -9.14 3.04
CA ARG A 212 -9.87 -10.32 2.45
C ARG A 212 -10.25 -10.65 1.00
N ASN A 213 -11.22 -9.97 0.40
CA ASN A 213 -11.53 -10.01 -1.01
C ASN A 213 -11.57 -8.59 -1.60
N PRO A 214 -10.42 -7.89 -1.66
CA PRO A 214 -10.38 -6.51 -2.12
C PRO A 214 -10.68 -6.37 -3.62
N GLY A 215 -10.88 -7.47 -4.36
CA GLY A 215 -11.44 -7.43 -5.72
C GLY A 215 -12.94 -7.17 -5.71
N ALA A 216 -13.68 -7.75 -4.77
CA ALA A 216 -15.11 -7.47 -4.62
C ALA A 216 -15.35 -6.05 -4.11
N THR A 217 -16.38 -5.40 -4.63
CA THR A 217 -16.83 -4.06 -4.21
C THR A 217 -18.29 -4.09 -3.81
N VAL A 218 -18.60 -3.35 -2.75
CA VAL A 218 -19.96 -3.13 -2.26
C VAL A 218 -20.32 -1.68 -2.43
N VAL A 219 -21.51 -1.43 -2.96
CA VAL A 219 -22.14 -0.11 -2.95
C VAL A 219 -23.13 -0.03 -1.80
N VAL A 220 -22.96 0.97 -0.95
CA VAL A 220 -23.70 1.10 0.32
C VAL A 220 -24.28 2.50 0.44
N CYS A 221 -25.51 2.61 0.92
CA CYS A 221 -26.09 3.90 1.29
C CYS A 221 -25.23 4.59 2.37
N PRO A 222 -24.94 5.90 2.25
CA PRO A 222 -24.16 6.63 3.25
C PRO A 222 -24.70 6.51 4.68
N VAL A 223 -26.03 6.42 4.86
CA VAL A 223 -26.66 6.23 6.18
C VAL A 223 -26.28 4.91 6.82
N LEU A 224 -26.33 3.79 6.07
CA LEU A 224 -25.90 2.48 6.58
C LEU A 224 -24.41 2.46 6.88
N TYR A 225 -23.60 3.10 6.03
CA TYR A 225 -22.17 3.17 6.22
C TYR A 225 -21.80 3.96 7.48
N LEU A 226 -22.41 5.14 7.68
CA LEU A 226 -22.22 5.96 8.87
C LEU A 226 -22.69 5.23 10.15
N HIS A 227 -23.83 4.52 10.07
CA HIS A 227 -24.30 3.70 11.17
C HIS A 227 -23.28 2.61 11.53
N ALA A 228 -22.73 1.92 10.53
CA ALA A 228 -21.67 0.93 10.75
C ALA A 228 -20.41 1.55 11.37
N GLN A 229 -20.00 2.74 10.94
CA GLN A 229 -18.90 3.48 11.57
C GLN A 229 -19.20 3.82 13.03
N TYR A 230 -20.41 4.27 13.36
CA TYR A 230 -20.79 4.59 14.74
C TYR A 230 -20.83 3.35 15.63
N MET A 231 -21.44 2.26 15.17
CA MET A 231 -21.43 0.97 15.88
C MET A 231 -19.99 0.48 16.13
N THR A 232 -19.10 0.67 15.15
CA THR A 232 -17.74 0.11 15.21
C THR A 232 -16.79 0.95 16.07
N PHE A 233 -16.84 2.28 15.94
CA PHE A 233 -15.89 3.19 16.59
C PHE A 233 -16.51 4.00 17.72
N ARG A 234 -17.68 4.61 17.51
CA ARG A 234 -18.23 5.60 18.45
C ARG A 234 -18.95 4.99 19.64
N TRP A 235 -19.71 3.92 19.41
CA TRP A 235 -20.50 3.23 20.44
C TRP A 235 -19.79 1.99 20.99
N ASN A 236 -18.56 1.75 20.55
CA ASN A 236 -17.73 0.67 21.03
C ASN A 236 -16.88 1.17 22.21
N GLY A 237 -17.06 0.56 23.38
CA GLY A 237 -16.34 0.92 24.61
C GLY A 237 -14.82 0.71 24.55
N GLY A 238 -14.30 0.05 23.51
CA GLY A 238 -12.87 -0.06 23.24
C GLY A 238 -12.23 1.21 22.67
N TYR A 239 -13.02 2.24 22.33
CA TYR A 239 -12.52 3.53 21.82
C TYR A 239 -12.97 4.68 22.71
N VAL A 240 -12.11 5.70 22.80
CA VAL A 240 -12.41 6.97 23.45
C VAL A 240 -12.68 8.02 22.38
N TRP A 241 -13.87 8.61 22.41
CA TRP A 241 -14.23 9.68 21.49
C TRP A 241 -13.67 11.02 21.99
N VAL A 242 -12.92 11.70 21.12
CA VAL A 242 -12.30 12.99 21.41
C VAL A 242 -12.73 13.99 20.33
N LYS A 243 -13.28 15.13 20.76
CA LYS A 243 -13.68 16.23 19.87
C LYS A 243 -12.59 17.32 19.89
N LYS A 244 -11.52 17.09 19.14
CA LYS A 244 -10.40 18.03 18.96
C LYS A 244 -10.07 18.17 17.49
N HIS A 245 -9.48 19.30 17.10
CA HIS A 245 -8.97 19.43 15.74
C HIS A 245 -7.71 18.56 15.56
N GLU A 246 -7.47 18.05 14.35
CA GLU A 246 -6.32 17.18 14.08
C GLU A 246 -4.98 17.83 14.48
N SER A 247 -4.81 19.13 14.21
CA SER A 247 -3.60 19.87 14.57
C SER A 247 -3.36 19.94 16.09
N GLU A 248 -4.41 20.01 16.90
CA GLU A 248 -4.32 20.05 18.36
C GLU A 248 -3.85 18.69 18.88
N VAL A 249 -4.46 17.61 18.38
CA VAL A 249 -4.09 16.24 18.75
C VAL A 249 -2.63 15.95 18.38
N LEU A 250 -2.21 16.35 17.17
CA LEU A 250 -0.83 16.16 16.72
C LEU A 250 0.16 17.04 17.51
N TYR A 251 -0.24 18.24 17.91
CA TYR A 251 0.59 19.11 18.74
C TYR A 251 0.81 18.52 20.13
N GLU A 252 -0.27 18.06 20.79
CA GLU A 252 -0.20 17.37 22.09
C GLU A 252 0.66 16.11 21.98
N ALA A 253 0.39 15.25 20.99
CA ALA A 253 1.16 14.03 20.78
C ALA A 253 2.65 14.31 20.52
N ARG A 254 2.98 15.38 19.78
CA ARG A 254 4.38 15.79 19.54
C ARG A 254 5.05 16.31 20.81
N LYS A 255 4.32 17.06 21.63
CA LYS A 255 4.80 17.55 22.93
C LYS A 255 5.15 16.37 23.82
N ASP A 256 4.25 15.41 23.96
CA ASP A 256 4.48 14.19 24.75
C ASP A 256 5.64 13.37 24.19
N TYR A 257 5.70 13.22 22.86
CA TYR A 257 6.79 12.52 22.19
C TYR A 257 8.16 13.14 22.48
N THR A 258 8.24 14.47 22.51
CA THR A 258 9.47 15.21 22.80
C THR A 258 9.80 15.17 24.28
N PHE A 259 8.78 15.30 25.14
CA PHE A 259 8.92 15.23 26.60
C PHE A 259 9.43 13.87 27.06
N SER A 260 8.96 12.79 26.45
CA SER A 260 9.43 11.42 26.67
C SER A 260 10.75 11.08 25.96
N ASP A 261 11.41 12.06 25.34
CA ASP A 261 12.70 11.91 24.63
C ASP A 261 12.72 10.83 23.53
N LEU A 262 11.55 10.52 22.95
CA LEU A 262 11.42 9.49 21.90
C LEU A 262 12.13 9.87 20.59
N LYS A 263 12.51 11.14 20.44
CA LYS A 263 13.36 11.64 19.35
C LYS A 263 14.70 10.90 19.25
N ARG A 264 15.17 10.28 20.33
CA ARG A 264 16.37 9.42 20.32
C ARG A 264 16.15 8.11 19.56
N ALA A 265 14.93 7.60 19.55
CA ALA A 265 14.58 6.37 18.84
C ALA A 265 14.30 6.65 17.35
N ALA A 266 13.55 7.70 17.03
CA ALA A 266 13.30 8.12 15.65
C ALA A 266 12.95 9.62 15.54
N GLU A 267 13.16 10.21 14.37
CA GLU A 267 12.69 11.58 14.10
C GLU A 267 11.17 11.62 13.92
N TRP A 268 10.52 12.65 14.48
CA TRP A 268 9.11 12.94 14.26
C TRP A 268 8.84 13.38 12.81
N GLY A 269 7.86 12.76 12.15
CA GLY A 269 7.48 13.11 10.78
C GLY A 269 6.92 14.53 10.65
N LYS A 270 7.55 15.38 9.82
CA LYS A 270 7.17 16.80 9.65
C LYS A 270 5.82 17.02 8.96
N HIS A 271 5.39 16.07 8.14
CA HIS A 271 4.15 16.14 7.35
C HIS A 271 3.21 14.97 7.68
N GLY A 272 3.28 14.48 8.91
CA GLY A 272 2.39 13.44 9.38
C GLY A 272 0.96 13.96 9.61
N ARG A 273 0.00 13.05 9.53
CA ARG A 273 -1.44 13.28 9.72
C ARG A 273 -2.07 12.07 10.42
N ILE A 274 -3.19 12.29 11.07
CA ILE A 274 -4.01 11.21 11.65
C ILE A 274 -4.71 10.48 10.49
N GLY A 275 -4.67 9.16 10.53
CA GLY A 275 -5.35 8.35 9.53
C GLY A 275 -6.86 8.50 9.62
N SER A 276 -7.51 8.65 8.47
CA SER A 276 -8.97 8.59 8.39
C SER A 276 -9.41 7.14 8.63
N ALA A 277 -10.01 6.89 9.79
CA ALA A 277 -10.57 5.58 10.10
C ALA A 277 -11.78 5.28 9.21
N TYR A 278 -11.95 4.01 8.84
CA TYR A 278 -13.05 3.55 8.01
C TYR A 278 -13.46 2.13 8.39
N VAL A 279 -14.61 1.69 7.89
CA VAL A 279 -15.09 0.31 8.07
C VAL A 279 -15.20 -0.39 6.72
N ILE A 280 -14.95 -1.71 6.72
CA ILE A 280 -15.13 -2.58 5.55
C ILE A 280 -15.98 -3.80 5.95
N PRO A 281 -16.90 -4.27 5.10
CA PRO A 281 -17.69 -5.47 5.38
C PRO A 281 -16.83 -6.73 5.24
N LYS A 282 -17.15 -7.78 6.00
CA LYS A 282 -16.49 -9.09 5.89
C LYS A 282 -17.06 -9.90 4.74
N ASP A 283 -16.19 -10.61 4.00
CA ASP A 283 -16.61 -11.38 2.82
C ASP A 283 -17.64 -12.48 3.13
N LYS A 284 -17.42 -13.22 4.22
CA LYS A 284 -18.33 -14.31 4.63
C LYS A 284 -19.60 -13.85 5.33
N ASP A 285 -19.61 -12.61 5.81
CA ASP A 285 -20.71 -12.05 6.62
C ASP A 285 -20.74 -10.54 6.39
N MET A 286 -21.54 -10.14 5.40
CA MET A 286 -21.64 -8.74 4.98
C MET A 286 -22.22 -7.85 6.09
N GLU A 287 -22.92 -8.40 7.08
CA GLU A 287 -23.45 -7.64 8.23
C GLU A 287 -22.37 -7.29 9.24
N ARG A 288 -21.28 -8.07 9.27
CA ARG A 288 -20.14 -7.80 10.13
C ARG A 288 -19.14 -6.87 9.47
N TRP A 289 -18.77 -5.82 10.21
CA TRP A 289 -17.82 -4.80 9.77
C TRP A 289 -16.46 -4.99 10.45
N ARG A 290 -15.38 -4.65 9.76
CA ARG A 290 -14.02 -4.57 10.30
C ARG A 290 -13.62 -3.10 10.42
N PRO A 291 -13.27 -2.62 11.64
CA PRO A 291 -12.62 -1.33 11.77
C PRO A 291 -11.24 -1.34 11.14
N ILE A 292 -10.92 -0.30 10.38
CA ILE A 292 -9.57 -0.03 9.90
C ILE A 292 -9.19 1.40 10.32
N ALA A 293 -8.08 1.52 11.03
CA ALA A 293 -7.46 2.79 11.40
C ALA A 293 -6.04 2.83 10.81
N PRO A 294 -5.85 3.41 9.60
CA PRO A 294 -4.54 3.42 8.96
C PRO A 294 -3.54 4.29 9.72
N ALA A 295 -2.34 3.78 10.00
CA ALA A 295 -1.24 4.55 10.62
C ALA A 295 -0.11 4.87 9.63
N THR A 296 -0.37 4.81 8.31
CA THR A 296 0.67 4.97 7.27
C THR A 296 1.26 6.38 7.22
N SER A 297 0.47 7.37 7.60
CA SER A 297 0.84 8.79 7.61
C SER A 297 1.05 9.34 9.02
N ASP A 298 1.04 8.47 10.02
CA ASP A 298 1.30 8.83 11.42
C ASP A 298 2.75 9.38 11.56
N PRO A 299 2.95 10.56 12.17
CA PRO A 299 4.28 11.14 12.33
C PRO A 299 5.21 10.33 13.26
N ALA A 300 4.68 9.53 14.18
CA ALA A 300 5.42 8.65 15.09
C ALA A 300 5.64 7.24 14.52
N ARG A 301 5.14 6.94 13.31
CA ARG A 301 5.19 5.60 12.69
C ARG A 301 6.55 4.91 12.75
N LEU A 302 7.65 5.64 12.53
CA LEU A 302 9.00 5.06 12.56
C LEU A 302 9.39 4.61 13.98
N ALA A 303 9.04 5.41 14.99
CA ALA A 303 9.26 5.07 16.39
C ALA A 303 8.44 3.85 16.78
N SER A 304 7.14 3.84 16.46
CA SER A 304 6.23 2.72 16.74
C SER A 304 6.69 1.43 16.04
N ALA A 305 7.14 1.52 14.79
CA ALA A 305 7.70 0.38 14.07
C ALA A 305 9.02 -0.11 14.69
N GLY A 306 9.85 0.79 15.20
CA GLY A 306 11.05 0.45 15.97
C GLY A 306 10.72 -0.29 17.25
N LEU A 307 9.83 0.28 18.07
CA LEU A 307 9.38 -0.30 19.32
C LEU A 307 8.73 -1.67 19.10
N GLY A 308 7.89 -1.83 18.09
CA GLY A 308 7.29 -3.12 17.74
C GLY A 308 8.33 -4.20 17.43
N ARG A 309 9.44 -3.84 16.78
CA ARG A 309 10.55 -4.80 16.56
C ARG A 309 11.27 -5.16 17.86
N VAL A 310 11.46 -4.20 18.76
CA VAL A 310 12.10 -4.45 20.07
C VAL A 310 11.21 -5.34 20.95
N VAL A 311 9.91 -5.05 21.06
CA VAL A 311 8.96 -5.89 21.80
C VAL A 311 8.91 -7.29 21.22
N ARG A 312 8.85 -7.42 19.88
CA ARG A 312 8.91 -8.73 19.22
C ARG A 312 10.20 -9.47 19.54
N TYR A 313 11.34 -8.80 19.51
CA TYR A 313 12.62 -9.42 19.87
C TYR A 313 12.62 -9.92 21.31
N MET A 314 12.17 -9.10 22.26
CA MET A 314 12.06 -9.50 23.67
C MET A 314 11.12 -10.69 23.89
N LEU A 315 10.04 -10.79 23.10
CA LEU A 315 9.14 -11.94 23.09
C LEU A 315 9.84 -13.20 22.57
N MET A 316 10.67 -13.08 21.52
CA MET A 316 11.45 -14.19 20.98
C MET A 316 12.57 -14.66 21.91
N CYS A 317 13.04 -13.80 22.83
CA CYS A 317 13.98 -14.17 23.88
C CYS A 317 13.34 -14.94 25.04
N LEU A 318 12.00 -15.06 25.06
CA LEU A 318 11.32 -15.91 26.03
C LEU A 318 11.63 -17.38 25.71
N LYS A 319 11.59 -18.23 26.74
CA LYS A 319 11.68 -19.67 26.52
C LYS A 319 10.52 -20.12 25.64
N ARG A 320 10.78 -20.99 24.65
CA ARG A 320 9.77 -21.52 23.71
C ARG A 320 8.54 -22.14 24.40
N ASN A 321 8.65 -22.55 25.68
CA ASN A 321 7.53 -23.09 26.46
C ASN A 321 6.69 -22.03 27.20
N CYS A 322 7.03 -20.74 27.08
CA CYS A 322 6.33 -19.63 27.73
C CYS A 322 5.46 -18.81 26.77
N HIS A 323 5.52 -19.05 25.46
CA HIS A 323 4.72 -18.35 24.45
C HIS A 323 4.44 -19.26 23.25
N PHE A 324 3.46 -18.87 22.42
CA PHE A 324 3.07 -19.58 21.20
C PHE A 324 3.33 -18.74 19.94
N ASP A 325 4.22 -17.75 20.04
CA ASP A 325 4.53 -16.92 18.88
C ASP A 325 5.32 -17.73 17.86
N LEU A 326 4.81 -17.78 16.64
CA LEU A 326 5.50 -18.34 15.49
C LEU A 326 6.23 -17.21 14.74
N PRO A 327 7.53 -17.36 14.43
CA PRO A 327 8.26 -16.39 13.62
C PRO A 327 7.61 -16.23 12.23
N ALA A 328 7.16 -17.35 11.65
CA ALA A 328 6.47 -17.39 10.37
C ALA A 328 5.36 -18.47 10.31
N THR A 329 4.37 -18.26 9.43
CA THR A 329 3.20 -19.17 9.32
C THR A 329 3.58 -20.56 8.78
N ASN A 330 4.63 -20.67 7.97
CA ASN A 330 5.13 -21.95 7.46
C ASN A 330 5.66 -22.86 8.58
N GLU A 331 6.20 -22.29 9.66
CA GLU A 331 6.67 -23.07 10.82
C GLU A 331 5.52 -23.71 11.62
N LEU A 332 4.27 -23.27 11.42
CA LEU A 332 3.12 -23.88 12.08
C LEU A 332 3.02 -25.37 11.72
N CYS A 333 3.20 -25.73 10.46
CA CYS A 333 3.13 -27.11 10.01
C CYS A 333 4.22 -27.96 10.68
N GLN A 334 5.46 -27.50 10.68
CA GLN A 334 6.59 -28.19 11.30
C GLN A 334 6.38 -28.33 12.82
N THR A 335 5.94 -27.26 13.48
CA THR A 335 5.62 -27.26 14.92
C THR A 335 4.51 -28.24 15.25
N LEU A 336 3.44 -28.28 14.45
CA LEU A 336 2.35 -29.25 14.62
C LEU A 336 2.83 -30.70 14.40
N ARG A 337 3.67 -30.95 13.39
CA ARG A 337 4.28 -32.28 13.16
C ARG A 337 5.16 -32.73 14.32
N ARG A 338 6.02 -31.85 14.84
CA ARG A 338 6.84 -32.12 16.04
C ARG A 338 5.98 -32.46 17.24
N HIS A 339 4.90 -31.69 17.47
CA HIS A 339 3.95 -31.99 18.55
C HIS A 339 3.19 -33.29 18.31
N GLN A 340 2.78 -33.60 17.08
CA GLN A 340 2.13 -34.86 16.72
C GLN A 340 3.06 -36.05 16.99
N LYS A 341 4.33 -36.00 16.54
CA LYS A 341 5.36 -37.02 16.80
C LYS A 341 5.60 -37.20 18.31
N SER A 342 5.68 -36.10 19.06
CA SER A 342 5.86 -36.11 20.51
C SER A 342 4.66 -36.69 21.28
N LEU A 343 3.43 -36.30 20.90
CA LEU A 343 2.20 -36.77 21.53
C LEU A 343 1.87 -38.21 21.17
N GLY A 344 2.11 -38.62 19.93
CA GLY A 344 1.85 -39.98 19.43
C GLY A 344 2.74 -41.04 20.09
N ARG A 345 3.91 -40.67 20.60
CA ARG A 345 4.77 -41.58 21.40
C ARG A 345 4.15 -41.99 22.73
N LYS A 346 3.18 -41.24 23.26
CA LYS A 346 2.65 -41.41 24.63
C LYS A 346 1.14 -41.58 24.71
N ASN A 347 0.41 -41.24 23.65
CA ASN A 347 -1.05 -41.20 23.65
C ASN A 347 -1.60 -41.79 22.37
N ASP A 348 -2.63 -42.63 22.49
CA ASP A 348 -3.31 -43.22 21.33
C ASP A 348 -4.23 -42.22 20.61
N VAL A 349 -4.67 -41.17 21.31
CA VAL A 349 -5.62 -40.17 20.79
C VAL A 349 -5.25 -38.76 21.27
N VAL A 350 -5.30 -37.79 20.36
CA VAL A 350 -5.16 -36.36 20.64
C VAL A 350 -6.46 -35.64 20.36
N LEU A 351 -6.99 -34.89 21.35
CA LEU A 351 -8.17 -34.05 21.16
C LEU A 351 -7.74 -32.61 20.84
N ALA A 352 -7.95 -32.18 19.60
CA ALA A 352 -7.74 -30.79 19.20
C ALA A 352 -9.04 -29.97 19.34
N ARG A 353 -8.92 -28.72 19.79
CA ARG A 353 -10.01 -27.73 19.81
C ARG A 353 -9.51 -26.41 19.25
N SER A 354 -10.30 -25.78 18.39
CA SER A 354 -10.00 -24.47 17.81
C SER A 354 -10.94 -23.42 18.40
N TYR A 355 -10.38 -22.28 18.78
CA TYR A 355 -11.12 -21.16 19.36
C TYR A 355 -10.80 -19.88 18.58
N ASP A 356 -11.83 -19.10 18.24
CA ASP A 356 -11.69 -17.77 17.63
C ASP A 356 -12.03 -16.70 18.67
N VAL A 357 -11.03 -15.90 19.06
CA VAL A 357 -11.24 -14.81 20.01
C VAL A 357 -11.84 -13.61 19.27
N LYS A 358 -13.14 -13.41 19.45
CA LYS A 358 -13.86 -12.30 18.81
C LYS A 358 -13.38 -10.95 19.32
N ASP A 359 -13.00 -10.09 18.38
CA ASP A 359 -12.68 -8.67 18.56
C ASP A 359 -11.49 -8.46 19.51
N MET A 360 -10.47 -9.32 19.39
CA MET A 360 -9.30 -9.32 20.26
C MET A 360 -8.63 -7.93 20.40
N PHE A 361 -8.57 -7.14 19.32
CA PHE A 361 -7.89 -5.84 19.33
C PHE A 361 -8.61 -4.75 20.11
N THR A 362 -9.94 -4.81 20.20
CA THR A 362 -10.74 -3.77 20.89
C THR A 362 -11.09 -4.16 22.33
N LYS A 363 -10.91 -5.43 22.71
CA LYS A 363 -11.19 -5.93 24.05
C LYS A 363 -9.99 -5.91 24.99
N LEU A 364 -8.79 -5.68 24.46
CA LEU A 364 -7.60 -5.50 25.28
C LEU A 364 -7.61 -4.10 25.90
N SER A 365 -7.60 -4.04 27.23
CA SER A 365 -7.46 -2.76 27.94
C SER A 365 -6.05 -2.21 27.77
N HIS A 366 -5.92 -0.89 27.70
CA HIS A 366 -4.60 -0.25 27.59
C HIS A 366 -3.73 -0.59 28.81
N THR A 367 -4.31 -0.65 29.99
CA THR A 367 -3.62 -1.04 31.23
C THR A 367 -3.03 -2.45 31.13
N SER A 368 -3.80 -3.43 30.67
CA SER A 368 -3.30 -4.81 30.53
C SER A 368 -2.17 -4.93 29.51
N VAL A 369 -2.21 -4.13 28.43
CA VAL A 369 -1.11 -4.09 27.45
C VAL A 369 0.15 -3.49 28.07
N ILE A 370 0.02 -2.40 28.82
CA ILE A 370 1.15 -1.76 29.51
C ILE A 370 1.76 -2.73 30.54
N GLU A 371 0.94 -3.35 31.38
CA GLU A 371 1.38 -4.34 32.38
C GLU A 371 2.12 -5.52 31.71
N ALA A 372 1.64 -6.00 30.56
CA ALA A 372 2.30 -7.07 29.82
C ALA A 372 3.67 -6.63 29.25
N VAL A 373 3.78 -5.40 28.75
CA VAL A 373 5.06 -4.85 28.26
C VAL A 373 6.04 -4.64 29.42
N GLU A 374 5.59 -4.09 30.54
CA GLU A 374 6.40 -3.93 31.77
C GLU A 374 6.89 -5.28 32.28
N TRP A 375 6.03 -6.31 32.25
CA TRP A 375 6.40 -7.67 32.62
C TRP A 375 7.52 -8.23 31.73
N ILE A 376 7.43 -8.05 30.40
CA ILE A 376 8.47 -8.51 29.45
C ILE A 376 9.79 -7.75 29.69
N LEU A 377 9.73 -6.44 29.91
CA LEU A 377 10.92 -5.62 30.19
C LEU A 377 11.64 -6.12 31.44
N LYS A 378 10.91 -6.29 32.54
CA LYS A 378 11.47 -6.81 33.80
C LYS A 378 12.10 -8.20 33.62
N LEU A 379 11.44 -9.07 32.85
CA LEU A 379 11.98 -10.40 32.58
C LEU A 379 13.31 -10.33 31.79
N ASN A 380 13.42 -9.40 30.84
CA ASN A 380 14.65 -9.19 30.07
C ASN A 380 15.77 -8.59 30.93
N GLU A 381 15.46 -7.63 31.82
CA GLU A 381 16.42 -7.11 32.81
C GLU A 381 16.96 -8.24 33.71
N ASP A 382 16.07 -9.10 34.20
CA ASP A 382 16.44 -10.29 35.00
C ASP A 382 17.32 -11.29 34.23
N TYR A 383 17.28 -11.31 32.90
CA TYR A 383 18.15 -12.13 32.04
C TYR A 383 19.51 -11.47 31.82
N GLU A 384 19.54 -10.16 31.57
CA GLU A 384 20.79 -9.40 31.43
C GLU A 384 21.64 -9.47 32.69
N ASP A 385 21.01 -9.35 33.87
CA ASP A 385 21.69 -9.47 35.17
C ASP A 385 22.28 -10.87 35.41
N LYS A 386 21.71 -11.90 34.78
CA LYS A 386 22.23 -13.27 34.79
C LYS A 386 23.33 -13.50 33.76
N GLY A 387 23.73 -12.45 33.02
CA GLY A 387 24.73 -12.54 31.96
C GLY A 387 24.22 -13.19 30.68
N MET A 388 22.92 -13.48 30.59
CA MET A 388 22.27 -13.88 29.34
C MET A 388 22.07 -12.61 28.51
N ARG A 389 23.16 -12.10 27.94
CA ARG A 389 23.01 -11.26 26.76
C ARG A 389 22.44 -12.20 25.71
N ALA A 390 21.33 -11.81 25.10
CA ALA A 390 20.92 -12.39 23.85
C ALA A 390 22.07 -12.09 22.87
N VAL A 391 23.05 -12.99 22.84
CA VAL A 391 23.92 -13.16 21.70
C VAL A 391 22.90 -13.37 20.60
N ARG A 392 22.90 -12.48 19.61
CA ARG A 392 22.35 -12.85 18.33
C ARG A 392 23.26 -13.99 17.91
N GLU A 393 22.93 -15.18 18.36
CA GLU A 393 23.31 -16.40 17.71
C GLU A 393 22.89 -16.11 16.26
N GLU A 394 23.89 -15.76 15.45
CA GLU A 394 23.96 -16.23 14.09
C GLU A 394 24.06 -17.76 14.23
N GLU A 395 23.03 -18.38 14.81
CA GLU A 395 22.77 -19.82 14.85
C GLU A 395 22.60 -20.13 13.38
N GLU A 396 23.72 -20.52 12.76
CA GLU A 396 23.82 -21.77 12.04
C GLU A 396 22.52 -22.17 11.35
N GLU A 397 22.17 -21.42 10.29
CA GLU A 397 21.45 -22.00 9.14
C GLU A 397 22.19 -23.26 8.61
N GLU A 398 23.46 -23.48 8.98
CA GLU A 398 24.24 -24.67 8.65
C GLU A 398 23.85 -25.94 9.44
N GLU A 399 23.29 -25.87 10.67
CA GLU A 399 22.89 -27.10 11.40
C GLU A 399 21.45 -27.55 11.08
N GLU A 400 20.53 -26.63 10.75
CA GLU A 400 19.17 -27.01 10.30
C GLU A 400 19.19 -27.54 8.84
N ASP A 401 20.10 -27.08 7.98
CA ASP A 401 20.31 -27.65 6.64
C ASP A 401 20.87 -29.10 6.72
N GLU A 402 21.70 -29.42 7.73
CA GLU A 402 22.22 -30.79 7.93
C GLU A 402 21.13 -31.75 8.46
N GLU A 403 20.25 -31.32 9.36
CA GLU A 403 19.12 -32.16 9.82
C GLU A 403 18.06 -32.39 8.71
N ASP A 404 17.79 -31.38 7.87
CA ASP A 404 16.86 -31.52 6.73
C ASP A 404 17.47 -32.39 5.60
N GLU A 405 18.80 -32.34 5.38
CA GLU A 405 19.49 -33.27 4.46
C GLU A 405 19.48 -34.72 4.99
N GLU A 406 19.66 -34.94 6.30
CA GLU A 406 19.53 -36.29 6.90
C GLU A 406 18.10 -36.84 6.83
N GLU A 407 17.06 -36.01 7.05
CA GLU A 407 15.66 -36.44 6.89
C GLU A 407 15.32 -36.75 5.40
N GLU A 408 15.83 -35.98 4.44
CA GLU A 408 15.68 -36.29 3.00
C GLU A 408 16.42 -37.56 2.56
N GLU A 409 17.57 -37.87 3.17
CA GLU A 409 18.28 -39.12 2.91
C GLU A 409 17.58 -40.35 3.53
N GLU A 410 16.99 -40.22 4.72
CA GLU A 410 16.16 -41.29 5.31
C GLU A 410 14.88 -41.55 4.48
N GLU A 411 14.17 -40.51 4.03
CA GLU A 411 12.96 -40.68 3.20
C GLU A 411 13.28 -41.34 1.85
N LYS A 412 14.40 -40.96 1.20
CA LYS A 412 14.86 -41.62 -0.05
C LYS A 412 15.27 -43.07 0.19
N ALA A 413 15.90 -43.38 1.32
CA ALA A 413 16.28 -44.75 1.65
C ALA A 413 15.06 -45.66 1.93
N GLU A 414 13.96 -45.11 2.45
CA GLU A 414 12.70 -45.85 2.62
C GLU A 414 11.95 -46.07 1.29
N GLU A 415 11.99 -45.10 0.36
CA GLU A 415 11.40 -45.28 -0.98
C GLU A 415 12.18 -46.28 -1.85
N ASP A 416 13.51 -46.23 -1.84
CA ASP A 416 14.35 -47.15 -2.62
C ASP A 416 14.39 -48.58 -2.04
N GLY A 417 14.04 -48.76 -0.77
CA GLY A 417 13.95 -50.06 -0.11
C GLY A 417 12.65 -50.84 -0.35
N GLY A 418 11.66 -50.24 -1.01
CA GLY A 418 10.32 -50.81 -1.19
C GLY A 418 10.07 -51.54 -2.51
N GLU A 419 11.01 -51.53 -3.44
CA GLU A 419 10.81 -52.00 -4.83
C GLU A 419 11.47 -53.36 -5.13
N GLU A 420 11.51 -54.28 -4.16
CA GLU A 420 11.86 -55.68 -4.40
C GLU A 420 10.72 -56.62 -3.99
N GLY A 421 9.84 -56.89 -4.96
CA GLY A 421 9.18 -58.18 -5.10
C GLY A 421 7.70 -58.20 -4.80
N GLU A 422 6.89 -58.12 -5.86
CA GLU A 422 5.72 -58.99 -6.04
C GLU A 422 5.31 -58.98 -7.53
N ASP A 423 6.02 -59.82 -8.31
CA ASP A 423 5.51 -60.32 -9.58
C ASP A 423 4.32 -61.24 -9.28
N VAL A 424 3.10 -60.75 -9.47
CA VAL A 424 1.91 -61.60 -9.55
C VAL A 424 1.30 -61.40 -10.93
N ASP A 425 1.56 -62.40 -11.77
CA ASP A 425 0.79 -62.70 -12.97
C ASP A 425 -0.70 -62.79 -12.62
N GLU A 426 -1.55 -62.02 -13.28
CA GLU A 426 -2.93 -62.45 -13.48
C GLU A 426 -3.49 -61.92 -14.80
N GLU A 427 -4.09 -62.87 -15.51
CA GLU A 427 -4.47 -62.88 -16.91
C GLU A 427 -5.72 -62.04 -17.21
N GLU A 428 -5.84 -61.70 -18.49
CA GLU A 428 -7.04 -61.59 -19.33
C GLU A 428 -8.41 -61.43 -18.65
N ASP A 429 -9.15 -60.37 -19.00
CA ASP A 429 -10.40 -60.60 -19.73
C ASP A 429 -10.90 -59.34 -20.47
N SER A 430 -11.35 -59.61 -21.69
CA SER A 430 -11.99 -58.75 -22.67
C SER A 430 -13.39 -58.30 -22.27
N GLU A 431 -13.85 -57.17 -22.84
CA GLU A 431 -15.20 -56.90 -23.40
C GLU A 431 -15.26 -55.39 -23.70
N GLU A 432 -15.19 -54.96 -24.96
CA GLU A 432 -16.31 -54.74 -25.88
C GLU A 432 -17.43 -53.83 -25.33
N GLU A 433 -17.61 -52.67 -25.98
CA GLU A 433 -18.88 -51.97 -26.28
C GLU A 433 -18.51 -50.55 -26.79
N GLU A 434 -18.50 -50.34 -28.11
CA GLU A 434 -19.63 -49.92 -28.98
C GLU A 434 -19.95 -48.41 -28.92
N GLU A 435 -19.61 -47.77 -30.04
CA GLU A 435 -20.36 -46.82 -30.89
C GLU A 435 -21.27 -45.70 -30.31
N VAL A 436 -21.52 -44.75 -31.23
CA VAL A 436 -22.53 -43.69 -31.28
C VAL A 436 -22.05 -42.33 -30.74
N GLY A 437 -22.04 -41.24 -31.50
CA GLY A 437 -22.57 -41.00 -32.84
C GLY A 437 -22.26 -39.57 -33.29
N GLU A 438 -22.30 -39.40 -34.60
CA GLU A 438 -22.25 -38.13 -35.32
C GLU A 438 -23.39 -37.20 -34.87
N GLU A 439 -23.16 -35.88 -34.85
CA GLU A 439 -24.14 -34.94 -35.37
C GLU A 439 -23.47 -33.64 -35.82
N LYS A 440 -23.72 -33.33 -37.09
CA LYS A 440 -23.43 -32.09 -37.78
C LYS A 440 -24.52 -31.09 -37.41
N ASP A 441 -24.18 -29.80 -37.32
CA ASP A 441 -25.11 -28.75 -37.73
C ASP A 441 -24.36 -27.63 -38.45
N ASP A 442 -24.72 -27.50 -39.72
CA ASP A 442 -24.54 -26.32 -40.56
C ASP A 442 -25.61 -25.29 -40.18
N ASP A 443 -25.25 -24.00 -40.08
CA ASP A 443 -26.13 -22.87 -40.44
C ASP A 443 -25.27 -21.59 -40.50
N VAL A 444 -24.98 -21.02 -41.67
CA VAL A 444 -25.81 -20.13 -42.50
C VAL A 444 -25.87 -18.68 -41.97
N ARG A 445 -25.14 -17.82 -42.71
CA ARG A 445 -25.57 -16.48 -43.20
C ARG A 445 -25.64 -15.32 -42.19
N GLU A 446 -24.87 -14.27 -42.47
CA GLU A 446 -25.42 -13.01 -43.00
C GLU A 446 -24.31 -12.09 -43.52
N GLU A 447 -24.44 -11.75 -44.80
CA GLU A 447 -23.80 -10.62 -45.46
C GLU A 447 -24.52 -9.34 -45.00
N GLY A 448 -23.75 -8.31 -44.69
CA GLY A 448 -24.27 -6.97 -44.38
C GLY A 448 -23.34 -5.93 -44.96
N GLU A 449 -23.77 -5.38 -46.10
CA GLU A 449 -23.12 -4.36 -46.91
C GLU A 449 -23.10 -2.98 -46.24
N ASP A 450 -22.18 -2.17 -46.77
CA ASP A 450 -21.92 -0.74 -46.63
C ASP A 450 -23.15 0.18 -46.44
N VAL A 451 -23.03 1.17 -45.55
CA VAL A 451 -23.66 2.50 -45.71
C VAL A 451 -22.75 3.59 -45.13
N GLU A 452 -22.19 4.35 -46.07
CA GLU A 452 -22.04 5.81 -46.19
C GLU A 452 -21.66 6.70 -44.98
N GLU A 453 -20.65 7.52 -45.32
CA GLU A 453 -20.22 8.80 -44.78
C GLU A 453 -21.39 9.74 -44.45
N GLU A 454 -21.29 10.50 -43.35
CA GLU A 454 -21.72 11.89 -43.37
C GLU A 454 -20.93 12.71 -42.34
N GLU A 455 -20.54 13.89 -42.81
CA GLU A 455 -19.71 14.91 -42.19
C GLU A 455 -20.46 15.65 -41.07
N GLY A 456 -19.72 16.22 -40.13
CA GLY A 456 -20.27 17.07 -39.07
C GLY A 456 -19.15 17.73 -38.28
N GLU A 457 -18.76 18.92 -38.75
CA GLU A 457 -17.81 19.85 -38.17
C GLU A 457 -18.35 20.53 -36.89
N GLU A 458 -17.47 21.33 -36.27
CA GLU A 458 -17.74 22.38 -35.27
C GLU A 458 -18.06 21.92 -33.84
N GLU A 459 -17.72 22.60 -32.74
CA GLU A 459 -16.80 23.67 -32.35
C GLU A 459 -16.72 23.53 -30.81
N ASP A 460 -15.72 24.16 -30.19
CA ASP A 460 -15.67 24.65 -28.80
C ASP A 460 -14.36 24.32 -28.07
N GLU A 461 -13.39 25.19 -28.35
CA GLU A 461 -12.38 25.65 -27.41
C GLU A 461 -13.02 26.61 -26.40
N GLU A 462 -12.52 26.59 -25.15
CA GLU A 462 -12.66 27.55 -24.02
C GLU A 462 -12.93 26.73 -22.74
N GLU A 463 -12.45 27.00 -21.55
CA GLU A 463 -11.52 27.94 -20.92
C GLU A 463 -11.15 27.26 -19.59
N GLU A 464 -9.97 27.55 -19.03
CA GLU A 464 -9.71 27.74 -17.58
C GLU A 464 -8.21 27.69 -17.32
N LYS A 465 -7.62 28.88 -17.40
CA LYS A 465 -6.40 29.29 -16.69
C LYS A 465 -6.79 30.41 -15.74
N GLU A 466 -6.66 30.18 -14.45
CA GLU A 466 -6.40 31.21 -13.42
C GLU A 466 -5.41 30.55 -12.46
N GLU A 467 -4.13 30.91 -12.43
CA GLU A 467 -3.51 32.09 -11.80
C GLU A 467 -3.81 32.22 -10.30
N GLU A 468 -2.82 31.86 -9.47
CA GLU A 468 -2.43 32.67 -8.31
C GLU A 468 -0.90 32.60 -8.15
N GLU A 469 -0.22 33.58 -8.75
CA GLU A 469 1.03 34.13 -8.23
C GLU A 469 0.67 35.21 -7.18
N LYS A 470 1.29 35.15 -5.99
CA LYS A 470 1.48 36.33 -5.13
C LYS A 470 2.95 36.44 -4.73
N THR A 471 3.60 37.29 -5.50
CA THR A 471 4.63 38.29 -5.16
C THR A 471 5.20 38.28 -3.74
N GLU A 472 6.52 38.10 -3.68
CA GLU A 472 7.43 38.67 -2.69
C GLU A 472 7.49 40.19 -2.91
N GLU A 473 7.22 41.00 -1.87
CA GLU A 473 7.67 42.39 -1.80
C GLU A 473 8.45 42.60 -0.51
N ASP A 474 9.68 43.08 -0.71
CA ASP A 474 10.54 43.74 0.26
C ASP A 474 9.83 44.96 0.85
N GLY A 475 9.91 45.11 2.17
CA GLY A 475 9.52 46.32 2.88
C GLY A 475 10.04 46.28 4.30
N GLY A 476 11.19 46.91 4.54
CA GLY A 476 11.68 47.21 5.87
C GLY A 476 11.06 48.50 6.42
N GLU A 477 10.80 48.51 7.72
CA GLU A 477 10.62 49.67 8.63
C GLU A 477 10.65 49.02 10.04
N GLU A 478 11.72 49.16 10.82
CA GLU A 478 11.97 50.24 11.80
C GLU A 478 10.78 50.53 12.74
N GLY A 479 10.99 50.25 14.04
CA GLY A 479 10.37 50.98 15.14
C GLY A 479 9.08 50.40 15.73
N GLU A 480 9.15 49.84 16.93
CA GLU A 480 8.75 50.51 18.18
C GLU A 480 8.47 49.46 19.25
N ASP A 481 9.28 49.52 20.30
CA ASP A 481 9.05 48.85 21.58
C ASP A 481 7.79 49.43 22.22
N VAL A 482 6.79 48.58 22.49
CA VAL A 482 5.68 48.90 23.38
C VAL A 482 5.68 47.87 24.49
N ASP A 483 6.07 48.36 25.68
CA ASP A 483 5.84 47.73 26.96
C ASP A 483 4.31 47.62 27.19
N GLU A 484 3.79 46.40 27.29
CA GLU A 484 2.48 46.15 27.91
C GLU A 484 2.71 45.41 29.23
N GLU A 485 2.63 46.19 30.30
CA GLU A 485 2.34 45.75 31.66
C GLU A 485 0.91 45.19 31.68
N GLU A 486 0.73 43.90 31.99
CA GLU A 486 -0.56 43.38 32.42
C GLU A 486 -0.49 43.04 33.92
N ASP A 487 -1.14 43.92 34.68
CA ASP A 487 -1.45 43.77 36.09
C ASP A 487 -2.52 42.69 36.33
N GLU A 488 -2.29 41.94 37.40
CA GLU A 488 -3.19 41.34 38.36
C GLU A 488 -4.71 41.35 38.08
N GLU A 489 -5.33 40.16 37.99
CA GLU A 489 -6.56 39.88 38.76
C GLU A 489 -6.54 38.45 39.32
N VAL A 490 -6.40 38.39 40.65
CA VAL A 490 -6.59 37.19 41.48
C VAL A 490 -8.08 37.03 41.76
N GLY A 491 -8.72 36.08 41.07
CA GLY A 491 -10.08 35.65 41.37
C GLY A 491 -10.09 34.56 42.44
N GLU A 492 -10.43 34.93 43.67
CA GLU A 492 -10.82 34.02 44.75
C GLU A 492 -12.14 33.32 44.38
N GLU A 493 -12.12 32.00 44.14
CA GLU A 493 -13.34 31.18 44.14
C GLU A 493 -13.44 30.37 45.45
N LYS A 494 -14.64 30.47 46.00
CA LYS A 494 -15.04 30.07 47.34
C LYS A 494 -15.29 28.57 47.43
N ASP A 495 -14.93 28.04 48.59
CA ASP A 495 -15.44 26.80 49.14
C ASP A 495 -16.97 26.82 49.20
N ASP A 496 -17.62 25.85 48.55
CA ASP A 496 -18.94 25.37 48.96
C ASP A 496 -18.89 23.86 49.17
N ASP A 497 -18.91 23.55 50.46
CA ASP A 497 -19.10 22.26 51.09
C ASP A 497 -20.56 21.76 50.86
N VAL A 498 -20.82 20.50 51.25
CA VAL A 498 -22.14 19.86 51.41
C VAL A 498 -22.69 19.07 50.21
N GLY A 499 -22.48 17.75 50.24
CA GLY A 499 -23.14 16.83 49.31
C GLY A 499 -23.07 15.33 49.64
N ARG A 500 -23.22 14.95 50.93
CA ARG A 500 -23.43 13.55 51.36
C ARG A 500 -24.65 12.94 50.65
N CYS A 501 -24.47 11.87 49.88
CA CYS A 501 -25.53 10.89 49.60
C CYS A 501 -25.01 9.46 49.83
N ARG A 502 -25.46 8.88 50.93
CA ARG A 502 -25.45 7.43 51.21
C ARG A 502 -26.68 6.80 50.55
N GLY A 503 -26.51 5.60 50.01
CA GLY A 503 -27.47 4.50 50.24
C GLY A 503 -28.37 4.08 49.07
N GLY A 504 -28.37 2.77 48.82
CA GLY A 504 -29.33 2.02 47.99
C GLY A 504 -28.58 1.10 47.01
N GLY A 505 -28.48 -0.22 47.16
CA GLY A 505 -29.33 -1.15 47.89
C GLY A 505 -30.40 -1.74 46.95
N GLY A 506 -30.09 -2.86 46.31
CA GLY A 506 -31.00 -3.68 45.49
C GLY A 506 -30.18 -4.48 44.47
N GLY A 507 -30.08 -5.81 44.45
CA GLY A 507 -30.96 -6.82 45.03
C GLY A 507 -32.02 -7.24 44.02
N CYS A 508 -31.62 -8.02 43.02
CA CYS A 508 -32.37 -9.04 42.28
C CYS A 508 -31.36 -9.94 41.58
#